data_AF-R7C850-F1
#
_entry.id   AF-R7C850-F1
#
_cell.length_a   1.000
_cell.length_b   1.000
_cell.length_c   1.000
_cell.angle_alpha   90.00
_cell.angle_beta   90.00
_cell.angle_gamma   90.00
#
_symmetry.space_group_name_H-M   'P 1'
#
loop_
_entity.id
_entity.type
_entity.pdbx_description
1 polymer ?
#
loop_
_entity_poly.entity_id
_entity_poly.type
_entity_poly.pdbx_seq_one_letter_code
_entity_poly.pdbx_strand_id
1 'polypeptide(L)'
;MQDSYERYREYQGNRCEYEMEQFTAPIVGILFTAIITKFWWVIIGGIVVLIMIRLWRKFFGGKAKKNVVNETIKNEKFKEESKNMKSTEKGYINKWEQRNNGRTNKPGTDNGQWFYEMQCLKCGHKYYANGTDIWERKCPECLGGRP
;
A
#
# COMPACT_ATOMS: atom_id res chain seq x y z
N MET A 1 74.55 26.92 -20.98
CA MET A 1 73.45 27.56 -21.75
C MET A 1 72.75 26.57 -22.67
N GLN A 2 73.48 25.67 -23.36
CA GLN A 2 72.88 24.53 -24.10
C GLN A 2 71.95 23.66 -23.24
N ASP A 3 72.43 23.22 -22.07
CA ASP A 3 71.72 22.26 -21.20
C ASP A 3 70.36 22.75 -20.66
N SER A 4 70.21 24.06 -20.44
CA SER A 4 68.92 24.66 -20.08
C SER A 4 67.94 24.71 -21.25
N TYR A 5 68.46 24.83 -22.49
CA TYR A 5 67.64 24.91 -23.69
C TYR A 5 67.17 23.53 -24.16
N GLU A 6 68.00 22.50 -23.98
CA GLU A 6 67.65 21.11 -24.28
C GLU A 6 66.51 20.61 -23.38
N ARG A 7 66.60 20.84 -22.07
CA ARG A 7 65.50 20.55 -21.13
C ARG A 7 64.21 21.28 -21.46
N TYR A 8 64.30 22.54 -21.89
CA TYR A 8 63.10 23.30 -22.29
C TYR A 8 62.46 22.76 -23.57
N ARG A 9 63.29 22.28 -24.52
CA ARG A 9 62.81 21.69 -25.77
C ARG A 9 62.14 20.33 -25.51
N GLU A 10 62.68 19.51 -24.61
CA GLU A 10 62.04 18.27 -24.16
C GLU A 10 60.71 18.55 -23.44
N TYR A 11 60.66 19.55 -22.56
CA TYR A 11 59.43 19.97 -21.89
C TYR A 11 58.31 20.36 -22.87
N GLN A 12 58.65 21.06 -23.96
CA GLN A 12 57.69 21.42 -25.01
C GLN A 12 57.21 20.21 -25.81
N GLY A 13 58.12 19.27 -26.12
CA GLY A 13 57.79 18.05 -26.88
C GLY A 13 56.82 17.12 -26.13
N ASN A 14 56.99 17.02 -24.80
CA ASN A 14 56.19 16.13 -23.96
C ASN A 14 55.18 16.87 -23.07
N ARG A 15 54.83 18.12 -23.42
CA ARG A 15 53.94 18.96 -22.61
C ARG A 15 52.60 18.30 -22.27
N CYS A 16 51.96 17.64 -23.24
CA CYS A 16 50.72 16.90 -23.04
C CYS A 16 50.89 15.73 -22.04
N GLU A 17 52.05 15.09 -22.04
CA GLU A 17 52.34 13.96 -21.15
C GLU A 17 52.46 14.45 -19.70
N TYR A 18 53.21 15.53 -19.47
CA TYR A 18 53.34 16.13 -18.14
C TYR A 18 52.02 16.74 -17.62
N GLU A 19 51.21 17.34 -18.50
CA GLU A 19 49.87 17.82 -18.13
C GLU A 19 48.96 16.65 -17.71
N MET A 20 49.03 15.51 -18.41
CA MET A 20 48.29 14.30 -18.03
C MET A 20 48.78 13.70 -16.71
N GLU A 21 50.09 13.67 -16.44
CA GLU A 21 50.64 13.12 -15.19
C GLU A 21 50.23 13.93 -13.95
N GLN A 22 50.11 15.27 -14.05
CA GLN A 22 49.65 16.12 -12.95
C GLN A 22 48.23 15.79 -12.46
N PHE A 23 47.35 15.35 -13.36
CA PHE A 23 45.99 14.93 -13.00
C PHE A 23 45.90 13.44 -12.67
N THR A 24 46.70 12.61 -13.33
CA THR A 24 46.61 11.14 -13.20
C THR A 24 47.12 10.67 -11.84
N ALA A 25 48.23 11.23 -11.33
CA ALA A 25 48.80 10.85 -10.05
C ALA A 25 47.85 11.03 -8.84
N PRO A 26 47.16 12.17 -8.65
CA PRO A 26 46.22 12.32 -7.54
C PRO A 26 44.96 11.45 -7.69
N ILE A 27 44.46 11.24 -8.91
CA ILE A 27 43.30 10.36 -9.16
C ILE A 27 43.64 8.91 -8.81
N VAL A 28 44.80 8.42 -9.26
CA VAL A 28 45.27 7.07 -8.93
C VAL A 28 45.51 6.93 -7.43
N GLY A 29 46.07 7.95 -6.77
CA GLY A 29 46.27 7.97 -5.32
C GLY A 29 44.97 7.89 -4.51
N ILE A 30 43.91 8.57 -4.94
CA ILE A 30 42.59 8.51 -4.31
C ILE A 30 41.96 7.12 -4.50
N LEU A 31 42.09 6.54 -5.70
CA LEU A 31 41.59 5.17 -5.98
C LEU A 31 42.37 4.11 -5.17
N PHE A 32 43.69 4.22 -5.08
CA PHE A 32 44.52 3.30 -4.28
C PHE A 32 44.23 3.41 -2.79
N THR A 33 44.07 4.63 -2.25
CA THR A 33 43.70 4.83 -0.84
C THR A 33 42.28 4.38 -0.55
N ALA A 34 41.32 4.51 -1.48
CA ALA A 34 39.98 3.94 -1.33
C ALA A 34 39.98 2.39 -1.32
N ILE A 35 40.91 1.75 -2.02
CA ILE A 35 41.08 0.29 -2.04
C ILE A 35 41.81 -0.23 -0.79
N ILE A 36 42.83 0.51 -0.31
CA ILE A 36 43.67 0.15 0.85
C ILE A 36 43.00 0.52 2.18
N THR A 37 42.26 1.63 2.23
CA THR A 37 41.57 2.02 3.46
C THR A 37 40.55 0.94 3.81
N LYS A 38 40.56 0.59 5.08
CA LYS A 38 39.98 -0.58 5.74
C LYS A 38 38.44 -0.60 5.75
N PHE A 39 37.80 -0.04 4.70
CA PHE A 39 36.37 0.19 4.55
C PHE A 39 35.67 -0.85 3.69
N TRP A 40 36.34 -1.94 3.31
CA TRP A 40 35.69 -3.13 2.71
C TRP A 40 34.51 -3.64 3.55
N TRP A 41 34.61 -3.51 4.87
CA TRP A 41 33.52 -3.84 5.80
C TRP A 41 32.26 -2.98 5.61
N VAL A 42 32.38 -1.74 5.11
CA VAL A 42 31.23 -0.87 4.82
C VAL A 42 30.47 -1.36 3.59
N ILE A 43 31.20 -1.80 2.56
CA ILE A 43 30.60 -2.38 1.34
C ILE A 43 29.92 -3.70 1.66
N ILE A 44 30.61 -4.59 2.40
CA ILE A 44 30.05 -5.87 2.86
C ILE A 44 28.82 -5.63 3.75
N GLY A 45 28.90 -4.69 4.69
CA GLY A 45 27.78 -4.31 5.55
C GLY A 45 26.57 -3.82 4.76
N GLY A 46 26.77 -2.98 3.74
CA GLY A 46 25.70 -2.50 2.86
C GLY A 46 25.00 -3.63 2.12
N ILE A 47 25.75 -4.60 1.57
CA ILE A 47 25.18 -5.77 0.88
C ILE A 47 24.37 -6.64 1.84
N VAL A 48 24.89 -6.88 3.05
CA VAL A 48 24.18 -7.66 4.08
C VAL A 48 22.87 -6.98 4.48
N VAL A 49 22.86 -5.66 4.69
CA VAL A 49 21.65 -4.90 5.00
C VAL A 49 20.62 -5.00 3.87
N LEU A 50 21.03 -4.89 2.60
CA LEU A 50 20.12 -5.04 1.46
C LEU A 50 19.52 -6.45 1.38
N ILE A 51 20.31 -7.49 1.63
CA ILE A 51 19.83 -8.89 1.69
C ILE A 51 18.81 -9.05 2.82
N MET A 52 19.11 -8.50 4.01
CA MET A 52 18.22 -8.53 5.17
C MET A 52 16.89 -7.82 4.88
N ILE A 53 16.90 -6.65 4.25
CA ILE A 53 15.69 -5.93 3.83
C ILE A 53 14.88 -6.77 2.82
N ARG A 54 15.54 -7.40 1.85
CA ARG A 54 14.88 -8.22 0.82
C ARG A 54 14.22 -9.46 1.43
N LEU A 55 14.90 -10.14 2.35
CA LEU A 55 14.35 -11.28 3.09
C LEU A 55 13.18 -10.86 3.98
N TRP A 56 13.31 -9.73 4.68
CA TRP A 56 12.26 -9.21 5.55
C TRP A 56 10.99 -8.86 4.77
N ARG A 57 11.12 -8.19 3.61
CA ARG A 57 9.98 -7.92 2.70
C ARG A 57 9.30 -9.20 2.21
N LYS A 58 10.07 -10.24 1.87
CA LYS A 58 9.53 -11.52 1.40
C LYS A 58 8.72 -12.23 2.49
N PHE A 59 9.19 -12.17 3.74
CA PHE A 59 8.54 -12.85 4.87
C PHE A 59 7.28 -12.12 5.35
N PHE A 60 7.32 -10.79 5.47
CA PHE A 60 6.19 -10.01 5.98
C PHE A 60 5.17 -9.63 4.89
N GLY A 61 5.61 -9.37 3.64
CA GLY A 61 4.71 -8.99 2.55
C GLY A 61 3.71 -10.10 2.14
N GLY A 62 4.08 -11.37 2.36
CA GLY A 62 3.22 -12.50 2.04
C GLY A 62 2.03 -12.67 2.97
N LYS A 63 2.17 -12.35 4.27
CA LYS A 63 1.08 -12.50 5.26
C LYS A 63 -0.03 -11.47 5.05
N ALA A 64 0.34 -10.21 4.83
CA ALA A 64 -0.63 -9.14 4.57
C ALA A 64 -1.47 -9.43 3.31
N LYS A 65 -0.85 -9.86 2.22
CA LYS A 65 -1.56 -10.18 0.96
C LYS A 65 -2.54 -11.34 1.12
N LYS A 66 -2.18 -12.40 1.86
CA LYS A 66 -3.08 -13.55 2.11
C LYS A 66 -4.32 -13.14 2.92
N ASN A 67 -4.16 -12.29 3.94
CA ASN A 67 -5.28 -11.83 4.75
C ASN A 67 -6.27 -11.00 3.93
N VAL A 68 -5.78 -10.09 3.09
CA VAL A 68 -6.63 -9.27 2.19
C VAL A 68 -7.42 -10.15 1.23
N VAL A 69 -6.79 -11.15 0.61
CA VAL A 69 -7.46 -12.07 -0.32
C VAL A 69 -8.54 -12.91 0.39
N ASN A 70 -8.26 -13.42 1.59
CA ASN A 70 -9.24 -14.19 2.36
C ASN A 70 -10.45 -13.32 2.76
N GLU A 71 -10.22 -12.06 3.09
CA GLU A 71 -11.28 -11.11 3.45
C GLU A 71 -12.15 -10.76 2.23
N THR A 72 -11.56 -10.55 1.05
CA THR A 72 -12.33 -10.33 -0.19
C THR A 72 -13.20 -11.53 -0.55
N ILE A 73 -12.67 -12.75 -0.50
CA ILE A 73 -13.44 -13.98 -0.80
C ILE A 73 -14.61 -14.13 0.18
N LYS A 74 -14.38 -13.85 1.47
CA LYS A 74 -15.44 -13.91 2.49
C LYS A 74 -16.55 -12.89 2.21
N ASN A 75 -16.20 -11.68 1.80
CA ASN A 75 -17.16 -10.63 1.46
C ASN A 75 -17.96 -10.95 0.19
N GLU A 76 -17.32 -11.52 -0.83
CA GLU A 76 -18.00 -11.97 -2.06
C GLU A 76 -19.02 -13.06 -1.76
N LYS A 77 -18.63 -14.10 -1.00
CA LYS A 77 -19.52 -15.18 -0.60
C LYS A 77 -20.72 -14.66 0.20
N PHE A 78 -20.49 -13.74 1.14
CA PHE A 78 -21.56 -13.15 1.93
C PHE A 78 -22.51 -12.29 1.07
N LYS A 79 -21.98 -11.57 0.07
CA LYS A 79 -22.79 -10.79 -0.86
C LYS A 79 -23.67 -11.68 -1.74
N GLU A 80 -23.13 -12.80 -2.20
CA GLU A 80 -23.89 -13.80 -2.97
C GLU A 80 -25.01 -14.44 -2.15
N GLU A 81 -24.72 -14.82 -0.90
CA GLU A 81 -25.72 -15.33 0.03
C GLU A 81 -26.84 -14.30 0.27
N SER A 82 -26.48 -13.03 0.53
CA SER A 82 -27.45 -11.96 0.77
C SER A 82 -28.41 -11.70 -0.40
N LYS A 83 -27.99 -11.99 -1.64
CA LYS A 83 -28.81 -11.80 -2.84
C LYS A 83 -29.96 -12.81 -2.96
N ASN A 84 -29.78 -14.00 -2.39
CA ASN A 84 -30.78 -15.07 -2.38
C ASN A 84 -31.69 -15.02 -1.15
N MET A 85 -31.38 -14.17 -0.17
CA MET A 85 -32.18 -14.01 1.05
C MET A 85 -33.44 -13.19 0.80
N LYS A 86 -34.49 -13.49 1.57
CA LYS A 86 -35.68 -12.62 1.60
C LYS A 86 -35.34 -11.32 2.32
N SER A 87 -35.99 -10.22 1.93
CA SER A 87 -35.73 -8.90 2.53
C SER A 87 -35.92 -8.89 4.06
N THR A 88 -36.89 -9.66 4.56
CA THR A 88 -37.21 -9.79 5.98
C THR A 88 -36.27 -10.73 6.74
N GLU A 89 -35.38 -11.46 6.08
CA GLU A 89 -34.42 -12.34 6.75
C GLU A 89 -33.28 -11.52 7.35
N LYS A 90 -32.90 -11.89 8.58
CA LYS A 90 -31.79 -11.24 9.28
C LYS A 90 -30.48 -11.49 8.52
N GLY A 91 -29.77 -10.43 8.18
CA GLY A 91 -28.54 -10.46 7.40
C GLY A 91 -28.71 -10.02 5.95
N TYR A 92 -29.95 -9.91 5.44
CA TYR A 92 -30.22 -9.37 4.11
C TYR A 92 -29.61 -7.97 3.96
N ILE A 93 -28.95 -7.73 2.83
CA ILE A 93 -28.40 -6.42 2.46
C ILE A 93 -29.10 -5.92 1.20
N ASN A 94 -29.69 -4.74 1.29
CA ASN A 94 -30.34 -4.11 0.16
C ASN A 94 -29.33 -3.49 -0.83
N LYS A 95 -29.83 -3.04 -2.00
CA LYS A 95 -29.01 -2.42 -3.06
C LYS A 95 -28.24 -1.16 -2.63
N TRP A 96 -28.61 -0.57 -1.50
CA TRP A 96 -28.01 0.65 -0.98
C TRP A 96 -26.95 0.38 0.11
N GLU A 97 -26.65 -0.89 0.40
CA GLU A 97 -25.74 -1.33 1.48
C GLU A 97 -26.29 -1.06 2.88
N GLN A 98 -27.57 -1.39 3.10
CA GLN A 98 -28.15 -1.47 4.45
C GLN A 98 -28.51 -2.89 4.81
N ARG A 99 -28.09 -3.29 6.00
CA ARG A 99 -28.30 -4.61 6.56
C ARG A 99 -29.58 -4.63 7.39
N ASN A 100 -30.40 -5.66 7.19
CA ASN A 100 -31.47 -6.01 8.10
C ASN A 100 -30.91 -6.78 9.31
N ASN A 101 -31.02 -6.22 10.51
CA ASN A 101 -30.58 -6.84 11.77
C ASN A 101 -31.66 -7.74 12.40
N GLY A 102 -32.85 -7.79 11.81
CA GLY A 102 -33.94 -8.67 12.19
C GLY A 102 -35.22 -7.92 12.57
N ARG A 103 -36.30 -8.70 12.71
CA ARG A 103 -37.61 -8.22 13.16
C ARG A 103 -37.53 -7.78 14.62
N THR A 104 -38.15 -6.65 14.93
CA THR A 104 -38.31 -6.15 16.29
C THR A 104 -39.66 -6.55 16.88
N ASN A 105 -39.85 -6.29 18.17
CA ASN A 105 -41.14 -6.51 18.86
C ASN A 105 -42.12 -5.35 18.67
N LYS A 106 -41.82 -4.37 17.80
CA LYS A 106 -42.68 -3.21 17.56
C LYS A 106 -43.55 -3.45 16.32
N PRO A 107 -44.88 -3.22 16.40
CA PRO A 107 -45.72 -3.23 15.21
C PRO A 107 -45.25 -2.13 14.25
N GLY A 108 -45.28 -2.44 12.96
CA GLY A 108 -44.97 -1.50 11.89
C GLY A 108 -46.12 -0.52 11.67
N THR A 109 -45.90 0.44 10.77
CA THR A 109 -46.97 1.39 10.37
C THR A 109 -47.89 0.80 9.32
N ASP A 110 -47.41 -0.21 8.58
CA ASP A 110 -48.18 -0.88 7.54
C ASP A 110 -49.08 -1.97 8.14
N ASN A 111 -50.19 -2.28 7.46
CA ASN A 111 -51.20 -3.20 7.97
C ASN A 111 -50.61 -4.60 8.25
N GLY A 112 -50.61 -5.00 9.53
CA GLY A 112 -50.10 -6.29 10.00
C GLY A 112 -48.58 -6.47 9.89
N GLN A 113 -47.82 -5.40 9.62
CA GLN A 113 -46.37 -5.47 9.50
C GLN A 113 -45.67 -5.26 10.84
N TRP A 114 -44.37 -5.57 10.87
CA TRP A 114 -43.48 -5.35 12.00
C TRP A 114 -42.32 -4.47 11.57
N PHE A 115 -41.78 -3.69 12.50
CA PHE A 115 -40.55 -2.97 12.24
C PHE A 115 -39.35 -3.91 12.27
N TYR A 116 -38.46 -3.71 11.31
CA TYR A 116 -37.13 -4.32 11.25
C TYR A 116 -36.07 -3.29 11.58
N GLU A 117 -35.06 -3.68 12.35
CA GLU A 117 -33.89 -2.82 12.59
C GLU A 117 -32.98 -2.86 11.36
N MET A 118 -32.84 -1.73 10.69
CA MET A 118 -31.92 -1.54 9.58
C MET A 118 -30.65 -0.85 10.09
N GLN A 119 -29.51 -1.23 9.55
CA GLN A 119 -28.23 -0.57 9.80
C GLN A 119 -27.54 -0.21 8.49
N CYS A 120 -27.14 1.05 8.35
CA CYS A 120 -26.34 1.49 7.22
C CYS A 120 -24.90 1.02 7.34
N LEU A 121 -24.37 0.33 6.32
CA LEU A 121 -22.98 -0.12 6.31
C LEU A 121 -21.99 0.99 5.90
N LYS A 122 -22.51 2.13 5.42
CA LYS A 122 -21.69 3.32 5.05
C LYS A 122 -21.44 4.24 6.23
N CYS A 123 -22.49 4.66 6.95
CA CYS A 123 -22.37 5.59 8.08
C CYS A 123 -22.62 4.95 9.46
N GLY A 124 -23.09 3.71 9.52
CA GLY A 124 -23.37 3.01 10.78
C GLY A 124 -24.74 3.30 11.42
N HIS A 125 -25.51 4.27 10.89
CA HIS A 125 -26.80 4.67 11.44
C HIS A 125 -27.80 3.52 11.51
N LYS A 126 -28.53 3.44 12.63
CA LYS A 126 -29.59 2.45 12.87
C LYS A 126 -30.95 3.11 12.85
N TYR A 127 -31.89 2.50 12.14
CA TYR A 127 -33.23 3.03 11.95
C TYR A 127 -34.23 1.90 11.71
N TYR A 128 -35.52 2.21 11.63
CA TYR A 128 -36.56 1.20 11.42
C TYR A 128 -37.17 1.27 10.01
N ALA A 129 -37.62 0.13 9.52
CA ALA A 129 -38.34 0.00 8.26
C ALA A 129 -39.42 -1.09 8.37
N ASN A 130 -40.54 -0.94 7.66
CA ASN A 130 -41.51 -2.02 7.52
C ASN A 130 -40.91 -3.15 6.65
N GLY A 131 -41.38 -4.38 6.85
CA GLY A 131 -40.93 -5.54 6.07
C GLY A 131 -41.07 -5.38 4.55
N THR A 132 -42.12 -4.66 4.15
CA THR A 132 -42.46 -4.25 2.77
C THR A 132 -41.42 -3.33 2.13
N ASP A 133 -40.76 -2.48 2.94
CA ASP A 133 -39.89 -1.41 2.44
C ASP A 133 -38.40 -1.78 2.42
N ILE A 134 -38.00 -2.83 3.15
CA ILE A 134 -36.58 -3.15 3.44
C ILE A 134 -35.69 -3.15 2.18
N TRP A 135 -36.19 -3.71 1.08
CA TRP A 135 -35.44 -3.91 -0.17
C TRP A 135 -35.13 -2.60 -0.92
N GLU A 136 -35.90 -1.54 -0.71
CA GLU A 136 -35.71 -0.24 -1.36
C GLU A 136 -35.37 0.91 -0.40
N ARG A 137 -35.55 0.70 0.89
CA ARG A 137 -35.30 1.67 1.96
C ARG A 137 -33.90 2.26 1.86
N LYS A 138 -33.78 3.59 1.97
CA LYS A 138 -32.50 4.31 2.01
C LYS A 138 -32.17 4.76 3.43
N CYS A 139 -30.88 4.93 3.72
CA CYS A 139 -30.43 5.49 4.99
C CYS A 139 -30.88 6.96 5.14
N PRO A 140 -31.51 7.34 6.27
CA PRO A 140 -31.94 8.72 6.52
C PRO A 140 -30.78 9.71 6.60
N GLU A 141 -29.66 9.32 7.21
CA GLU A 141 -28.54 10.24 7.46
C GLU A 141 -27.70 10.53 6.21
N CYS A 142 -27.30 9.49 5.45
CA CYS A 142 -26.31 9.66 4.38
C CYS A 142 -26.87 9.57 2.97
N LEU A 143 -28.10 9.07 2.79
CA LEU A 143 -28.73 8.87 1.47
C LEU A 143 -30.06 9.61 1.32
N GLY A 144 -30.44 10.46 2.29
CA GLY A 144 -31.69 11.24 2.27
C GLY A 144 -32.94 10.37 2.32
N GLY A 145 -32.87 9.19 2.96
CA GLY A 145 -34.04 8.36 3.25
C GLY A 145 -35.00 9.06 4.20
N ARG A 146 -36.27 8.64 4.24
CA ARG A 146 -37.19 9.10 5.30
C ARG A 146 -36.75 8.51 6.65
N PRO A 147 -36.85 9.23 7.78
CA PRO A 147 -36.60 8.68 9.12
C PRO A 147 -37.46 7.45 9.43
#